data_AF-A0A973A442-F1
#
_entry.id   AF-A0A973A442-F1
#
_cell.length_a   1.000
_cell.length_b   1.000
_cell.length_c   1.000
_cell.angle_alpha   90.00
_cell.angle_beta   90.00
_cell.angle_gamma   90.00
#
_symmetry.space_group_name_H-M   'P 1'
#
loop_
_entity.id
_entity.type
_entity.pdbx_description
1 polymer ?
#
loop_
_entity_poly.entity_id
_entity_poly.type
_entity_poly.pdbx_seq_one_letter_code
_entity_poly.pdbx_strand_id
1 'polypeptide(L)'
;MSKMWDDLKKNMKDWSTAAVEKAEEVSKIAVAKTEELTKISKVKIEIHQLQRDKSKSFERMGLLTFNHFQEKKTLKVNDVEEVKTLIEDINGLTQSIQEKELEIQRIKEEHNIDIEDEILDADVAEIEEESKE
;
A
#
# COMPACT_ATOMS: atom_id res chain seq x y z
N MET A 1 -54.59 -24.44 -25.91
CA MET A 1 -53.67 -24.70 -24.78
C MET A 1 -52.25 -24.34 -25.21
N SER A 2 -51.89 -23.05 -25.25
CA SER A 2 -50.57 -22.60 -25.73
C SER A 2 -50.03 -21.37 -25.01
N LYS A 3 -50.89 -20.39 -24.65
CA LYS A 3 -50.46 -19.15 -23.99
C LYS A 3 -49.61 -19.34 -22.72
N MET A 4 -49.99 -20.21 -21.78
CA MET A 4 -49.19 -20.44 -20.56
C MET A 4 -47.83 -21.09 -20.84
N TRP A 5 -47.71 -21.93 -21.88
CA TRP A 5 -46.44 -22.55 -22.26
C TRP A 5 -45.55 -21.57 -23.02
N ASP A 6 -46.14 -20.75 -23.89
CA ASP A 6 -45.45 -19.69 -24.61
C ASP A 6 -44.96 -18.59 -23.66
N ASP A 7 -45.76 -18.20 -22.66
CA ASP A 7 -45.38 -17.24 -21.61
C ASP A 7 -44.29 -17.81 -20.68
N LEU A 8 -44.35 -19.10 -20.34
CA LEU A 8 -43.28 -19.77 -19.57
C LEU A 8 -41.97 -19.78 -20.36
N LYS A 9 -42.03 -20.12 -21.66
CA LYS A 9 -40.85 -20.16 -22.54
C LYS A 9 -40.26 -18.78 -22.78
N LYS A 10 -41.10 -17.75 -22.85
CA LYS A 10 -40.69 -16.34 -22.94
C LYS A 10 -39.99 -15.89 -21.66
N ASN A 11 -40.60 -16.13 -20.49
CA ASN A 11 -39.97 -15.82 -19.21
C ASN A 11 -38.67 -16.62 -18.97
N MET A 12 -38.61 -17.87 -19.43
CA MET A 12 -37.41 -18.71 -19.40
C MET A 12 -36.32 -18.26 -20.39
N LYS A 13 -36.67 -17.55 -21.46
CA LYS A 13 -35.70 -16.91 -22.33
C LYS A 13 -35.20 -15.61 -21.70
N ASP A 14 -36.12 -14.81 -21.18
CA ASP A 14 -35.82 -13.50 -20.60
C ASP A 14 -34.99 -13.63 -19.31
N TRP A 15 -35.26 -14.60 -18.42
CA TRP A 15 -34.40 -14.85 -17.25
C TRP A 15 -33.02 -15.37 -17.65
N SER A 16 -32.91 -16.16 -18.74
CA SER A 16 -31.65 -16.73 -19.19
C SER A 16 -30.78 -15.64 -19.80
N THR A 17 -31.38 -14.73 -20.58
CA THR A 17 -30.68 -13.56 -21.12
C THR A 17 -30.28 -12.60 -20.01
N ALA A 18 -31.19 -12.29 -19.07
CA ALA A 18 -30.88 -11.44 -17.92
C ALA A 18 -29.80 -12.06 -17.00
N ALA A 19 -29.77 -13.38 -16.84
CA ALA A 19 -28.72 -14.05 -16.07
C ALA A 19 -27.36 -13.99 -16.75
N VAL A 20 -27.31 -14.12 -18.08
CA VAL A 20 -26.07 -14.00 -18.86
C VAL A 20 -25.55 -12.56 -18.82
N GLU A 21 -26.41 -11.56 -19.02
CA GLU A 21 -26.05 -10.15 -18.93
C GLU A 21 -25.55 -9.80 -17.52
N LYS A 22 -26.26 -10.27 -16.48
CA LYS A 22 -25.84 -10.07 -15.09
C LYS A 22 -24.53 -10.77 -14.75
N ALA A 23 -24.28 -11.96 -15.30
CA ALA A 23 -23.01 -12.66 -15.13
C ALA A 23 -21.86 -11.92 -15.84
N GLU A 24 -22.11 -11.36 -17.01
CA GLU A 24 -21.13 -10.56 -17.75
C GLU A 24 -20.79 -9.25 -17.01
N GLU A 25 -21.80 -8.57 -16.46
CA GLU A 25 -21.60 -7.38 -15.62
C GLU A 25 -20.82 -7.70 -14.35
N VAL A 26 -21.17 -8.78 -13.63
CA VAL A 26 -20.43 -9.23 -12.44
C VAL A 26 -18.98 -9.61 -12.79
N SER A 27 -18.76 -10.24 -13.95
CA SER A 27 -17.43 -10.58 -14.44
C SER A 27 -16.58 -9.32 -14.70
N LYS A 28 -17.13 -8.31 -15.38
CA LYS A 28 -16.45 -7.02 -15.62
C LYS A 28 -16.10 -6.31 -14.32
N ILE A 29 -17.02 -6.31 -13.35
CA ILE A 29 -16.79 -5.72 -12.02
C ILE A 29 -15.66 -6.45 -11.28
N ALA A 30 -15.63 -7.78 -11.33
CA ALA A 30 -14.58 -8.57 -10.68
C ALA A 30 -13.19 -8.33 -11.31
N VAL A 31 -13.11 -8.24 -12.64
CA VAL A 31 -11.87 -7.92 -13.36
C VAL A 31 -11.38 -6.53 -12.97
N ALA A 32 -12.25 -5.52 -13.04
CA ALA A 32 -11.89 -4.16 -12.64
C ALA A 32 -11.39 -4.10 -11.18
N LYS A 33 -12.10 -4.74 -10.25
CA LYS A 33 -11.67 -4.81 -8.84
C LYS A 33 -10.30 -5.48 -8.67
N THR A 34 -9.97 -6.47 -9.50
CA THR A 34 -8.66 -7.16 -9.49
C THR A 34 -7.54 -6.29 -10.05
N GLU A 35 -7.82 -5.50 -11.09
CA GLU A 35 -6.86 -4.53 -11.65
C GLU A 35 -6.50 -3.46 -10.61
N GLU A 36 -7.50 -2.90 -9.92
CA GLU A 36 -7.26 -1.89 -8.88
C GLU A 36 -6.49 -2.44 -7.68
N LEU A 37 -6.81 -3.67 -7.27
CA LEU A 37 -6.05 -4.43 -6.27
C LEU A 37 -4.56 -4.55 -6.64
N THR A 38 -4.28 -4.81 -7.91
CA THR A 38 -2.91 -4.92 -8.44
C THR A 38 -2.20 -3.56 -8.41
N LYS A 39 -2.90 -2.47 -8.76
CA LYS A 39 -2.36 -1.11 -8.65
C LYS A 39 -2.02 -0.76 -7.21
N ILE A 40 -2.94 -1.00 -6.26
CA ILE A 40 -2.68 -0.78 -4.82
C ILE A 40 -1.46 -1.59 -4.37
N SER A 41 -1.37 -2.85 -4.77
CA SER A 41 -0.24 -3.73 -4.42
C SER A 41 1.10 -3.17 -4.91
N LYS A 42 1.12 -2.63 -6.13
CA LYS A 42 2.32 -1.98 -6.69
C LYS A 42 2.73 -0.76 -5.86
N VAL A 43 1.77 0.10 -5.53
CA VAL A 43 2.04 1.30 -4.70
C VAL A 43 2.54 0.90 -3.30
N LYS A 44 1.99 -0.16 -2.69
CA LYS A 44 2.48 -0.69 -1.39
C LYS A 44 3.93 -1.17 -1.45
N ILE A 45 4.32 -1.87 -2.52
CA ILE A 45 5.73 -2.29 -2.71
C ILE A 45 6.66 -1.07 -2.78
N GLU A 46 6.23 -0.01 -3.46
CA GLU A 46 6.98 1.24 -3.55
C GLU A 46 7.09 1.92 -2.18
N ILE A 47 6.02 1.96 -1.39
CA ILE A 47 6.03 2.45 0.00
C ILE A 47 7.05 1.66 0.85
N HIS A 48 7.03 0.33 0.80
CA HIS A 48 7.99 -0.50 1.54
C HIS A 48 9.44 -0.23 1.12
N GLN A 49 9.69 0.03 -0.16
CA GLN A 49 11.01 0.40 -0.63
C GLN A 49 11.45 1.76 -0.04
N LEU A 50 10.57 2.76 -0.06
CA LEU A 50 10.84 4.07 0.54
C LEU A 50 11.05 3.98 2.05
N GLN A 51 10.29 3.14 2.75
CA GLN A 51 10.46 2.87 4.18
C GLN A 51 11.84 2.26 4.47
N ARG A 52 12.27 1.27 3.69
CA ARG A 52 13.62 0.68 3.81
C ARG A 52 14.71 1.72 3.62
N ASP A 53 14.57 2.60 2.63
CA ASP A 53 15.56 3.64 2.36
C ASP A 53 15.57 4.71 3.48
N LYS A 54 14.40 5.03 4.05
CA LYS A 54 14.28 5.89 5.24
C LYS A 54 14.96 5.27 6.47
N SER A 55 14.79 3.97 6.69
CA SER A 55 15.48 3.24 7.77
C SER A 55 17.00 3.31 7.63
N LYS A 56 17.55 3.13 6.43
CA LYS A 56 19.00 3.28 6.18
C LYS A 56 19.51 4.68 6.51
N SER A 57 18.74 5.74 6.23
CA SER A 57 19.11 7.10 6.61
C SER A 57 19.16 7.28 8.14
N PHE A 58 18.20 6.69 8.86
CA PHE A 58 18.23 6.66 10.33
C PHE A 58 19.40 5.85 10.89
N GLU A 59 19.67 4.66 10.35
CA GLU A 59 20.80 3.82 10.74
C GLU A 59 22.12 4.58 10.59
N ARG A 60 22.30 5.27 9.45
CA ARG A 60 23.50 6.08 9.19
C ARG A 60 23.63 7.25 10.17
N MET A 61 22.54 7.95 10.46
CA MET A 61 22.52 9.03 11.44
C MET A 61 22.84 8.51 12.86
N GLY A 62 22.31 7.35 13.22
CA GLY A 62 22.60 6.66 14.48
C GLY A 62 24.07 6.27 14.60
N LEU A 63 24.65 5.72 13.54
CA LEU A 63 26.07 5.37 13.48
C LEU A 63 26.98 6.59 13.65
N LEU A 64 26.69 7.70 12.95
CA LEU A 64 27.43 8.95 13.11
C LEU A 64 27.37 9.43 14.56
N THR A 65 26.17 9.44 15.14
CA THR A 65 25.96 9.87 16.54
C THR A 65 26.73 8.98 17.52
N PHE A 66 26.62 7.65 17.37
CA PHE A 66 27.34 6.68 18.20
C PHE A 66 28.85 6.88 18.15
N ASN A 67 29.42 7.02 16.95
CA ASN A 67 30.85 7.24 16.76
C ASN A 67 31.30 8.55 17.42
N HIS A 68 30.52 9.64 17.30
CA HIS A 68 30.85 10.90 17.96
C HIS A 68 30.88 10.80 19.49
N PHE A 69 29.90 10.12 20.09
CA PHE A 69 29.87 9.91 21.53
C PHE A 69 31.02 9.01 22.01
N GLN A 70 31.33 7.93 21.29
CA GLN A 70 32.41 7.02 21.65
C GLN A 70 33.78 7.70 21.58
N GLU A 71 34.02 8.48 20.53
CA GLU A 71 35.33 9.11 20.31
C GLU A 71 35.53 10.39 21.15
N LYS A 72 34.51 10.87 21.88
CA LYS A 72 34.49 12.15 22.60
C LYS A 72 34.96 13.33 21.73
N LYS A 73 34.74 13.23 20.41
CA LYS A 73 35.16 14.26 19.44
C LYS A 73 34.05 15.28 19.28
N THR A 74 34.43 16.55 19.21
CA THR A 74 33.54 17.62 18.79
C THR A 74 33.12 17.38 17.33
N LEU A 75 31.84 17.61 17.03
CA LEU A 75 31.30 17.53 15.66
C LEU A 75 32.12 18.44 14.73
N LYS A 76 32.61 17.88 13.62
CA LYS A 76 33.24 18.67 12.55
C LYS A 76 32.17 19.24 11.64
N VAL A 77 32.51 20.29 10.90
CA VAL A 77 31.60 20.92 9.91
C VAL A 77 31.07 19.88 8.90
N ASN A 78 31.90 18.94 8.47
CA ASN A 78 31.49 17.89 7.54
C ASN A 78 30.43 16.95 8.15
N ASP A 79 30.56 16.63 9.44
CA ASP A 79 29.62 15.75 10.15
C ASP A 79 28.25 16.42 10.28
N VAL A 80 28.24 17.73 10.55
CA VAL A 80 27.02 18.53 10.62
C VAL A 80 26.33 18.62 9.25
N GLU A 81 27.09 18.80 8.17
CA GLU A 81 26.52 18.81 6.82
C GLU A 81 25.94 17.44 6.44
N GLU A 82 26.64 16.35 6.77
CA GLU A 82 26.13 14.99 6.53
C GLU A 82 24.83 14.73 7.29
N VAL A 83 24.76 15.09 8.58
CA VAL A 83 23.52 14.99 9.36
C VAL A 83 22.38 15.81 8.74
N LYS A 84 22.69 17.02 8.24
CA LYS A 84 21.69 17.86 7.56
C LYS A 84 21.16 17.20 6.28
N THR A 85 22.04 16.62 5.46
CA THR A 85 21.60 15.87 4.26
C THR A 85 20.72 14.68 4.61
N LEU A 86 21.05 13.94 5.67
CA LEU A 86 20.22 12.81 6.13
C LEU A 86 18.83 13.27 6.59
N ILE A 87 18.73 14.43 7.26
CA ILE A 87 17.44 15.01 7.66
C ILE A 87 16.62 15.40 6.42
N GLU A 88 17.24 16.04 5.42
CA GLU A 88 16.57 16.39 4.16
C GLU A 88 16.06 15.14 3.43
N ASP A 89 16.87 14.08 3.36
CA ASP A 89 16.48 12.79 2.78
C ASP A 89 15.30 12.15 3.53
N ILE A 90 15.36 12.09 4.87
CA ILE A 90 14.28 11.53 5.70
C ILE A 90 12.97 12.29 5.50
N ASN A 91 13.03 13.62 5.41
CA ASN A 91 11.86 14.45 5.18
C ASN A 91 11.27 14.21 3.79
N GLY A 92 12.12 14.18 2.76
CA GLY A 92 11.70 13.88 1.39
C GLY A 92 11.05 12.50 1.26
N LEU A 93 11.67 11.47 1.83
CA LEU A 93 11.14 10.11 1.86
C LEU A 93 9.80 10.05 2.61
N THR A 94 9.68 10.76 3.74
CA THR A 94 8.43 10.83 4.52
C THR A 94 7.31 11.45 3.70
N GLN A 95 7.58 12.53 2.98
CA GLN A 95 6.60 13.16 2.11
C GLN A 95 6.19 12.21 0.97
N SER A 96 7.14 11.54 0.31
CA SER A 96 6.84 10.59 -0.76
C SER A 96 6.01 9.39 -0.29
N ILE A 97 6.25 8.91 0.94
CA ILE A 97 5.43 7.85 1.55
C ILE A 97 3.98 8.34 1.73
N GLN A 98 3.79 9.53 2.32
CA GLN A 98 2.46 10.11 2.52
C GLN A 98 1.71 10.32 1.21
N GLU A 99 2.37 10.80 0.16
CA GLU A 99 1.77 10.98 -1.16
C GLU A 99 1.26 9.66 -1.75
N LYS A 100 2.02 8.57 -1.58
CA LYS A 100 1.64 7.22 -2.03
C LYS A 100 0.53 6.60 -1.18
N GLU A 101 0.53 6.86 0.12
CA GLU A 101 -0.57 6.45 1.01
C GLU A 101 -1.88 7.15 0.59
N LEU A 102 -1.83 8.44 0.28
CA LEU A 102 -2.97 9.19 -0.26
C LEU A 102 -3.41 8.68 -1.64
N GLU A 103 -2.48 8.24 -2.48
CA GLU A 103 -2.80 7.57 -3.76
C GLU A 103 -3.60 6.28 -3.52
N ILE A 104 -3.18 5.44 -2.57
CA ILE A 104 -3.93 4.23 -2.18
C ILE A 104 -5.33 4.59 -1.69
N GLN A 105 -5.47 5.59 -0.81
CA GLN A 105 -6.78 6.00 -0.30
C GLN A 105 -7.70 6.47 -1.42
N ARG A 106 -7.18 7.23 -2.37
CA ARG A 106 -7.96 7.68 -3.54
C ARG A 106 -8.45 6.51 -4.39
N ILE A 107 -7.59 5.51 -4.66
CA ILE A 107 -7.98 4.31 -5.42
C ILE A 107 -9.05 3.52 -4.64
N LYS A 108 -8.91 3.40 -3.32
CA LYS A 108 -9.91 2.72 -2.47
C LYS A 108 -11.27 3.41 -2.52
N GLU A 109 -11.30 4.74 -2.40
CA GLU A 109 -12.52 5.56 -2.45
C GLU A 109 -13.19 5.52 -3.83
N GLU A 110 -12.42 5.71 -4.91
CA GLU A 110 -12.95 5.76 -6.29
C GLU A 110 -13.59 4.43 -6.72
N HIS A 111 -13.08 3.30 -6.22
CA HIS A 111 -13.51 1.97 -6.62
C HIS A 111 -14.30 1.21 -5.54
N ASN A 112 -14.65 1.89 -4.45
CA ASN A 112 -15.43 1.35 -3.33
C ASN A 112 -14.83 0.02 -2.79
N ILE A 113 -13.50 0.00 -2.68
CA ILE A 113 -12.71 -1.15 -2.29
C ILE A 113 -12.56 -1.13 -0.76
N ASP A 114 -13.44 -1.87 -0.07
CA ASP A 114 -13.24 -2.25 1.33
C ASP A 114 -12.28 -3.45 1.36
N ILE A 115 -11.00 -3.16 1.57
CA ILE A 115 -10.01 -4.16 1.96
C ILE A 115 -9.43 -3.66 3.27
N GLU A 116 -9.64 -4.44 4.34
CA GLU A 116 -8.81 -4.33 5.53
C GLU A 116 -7.36 -4.47 5.09
N ASP A 117 -6.48 -3.57 5.53
CA ASP A 117 -5.05 -3.64 5.23
C ASP A 117 -4.43 -4.86 5.94
N GLU A 118 -4.80 -6.08 5.53
CA GLU A 118 -4.17 -7.32 5.95
C GLU A 118 -2.78 -7.40 5.30
N ILE A 119 -1.84 -6.79 6.03
CA ILE A 119 -0.49 -7.28 6.34
C ILE A 119 0.33 -7.80 5.13
N LEU A 120 1.23 -6.94 4.66
CA LEU A 120 2.60 -7.35 4.28
C LEU A 120 3.62 -6.74 5.26
N ASP A 121 3.23 -6.53 6.52
CA ASP A 121 4.16 -6.17 7.59
C ASP A 121 4.90 -7.43 8.07
N ALA A 122 5.72 -8.00 7.20
CA ALA A 122 6.63 -9.08 7.59
C ALA A 122 7.83 -8.57 8.41
N ASP A 123 8.08 -7.25 8.46
CA ASP A 123 9.34 -6.69 8.95
C ASP A 123 9.22 -5.78 10.20
N VAL A 124 8.05 -5.64 10.83
CA VAL A 124 7.87 -4.76 12.02
C VAL A 124 7.67 -5.52 13.34
N ALA A 125 7.51 -6.85 13.30
CA ALA A 125 7.20 -7.63 14.51
C ALA A 125 8.40 -7.94 15.43
N GLU A 126 9.65 -7.71 15.02
CA GLU A 126 10.82 -8.17 15.79
C GLU A 126 11.39 -7.16 16.80
N ILE A 127 10.88 -5.93 16.93
CA ILE A 127 11.52 -4.91 17.78
C ILE A 127 10.78 -4.65 19.12
N GLU A 128 9.53 -5.11 19.29
CA GLU A 128 8.78 -4.83 20.53
C GLU A 128 8.93 -5.88 21.66
N GLU A 129 9.40 -7.09 21.39
CA GLU A 129 9.51 -8.14 22.43
C GLU A 129 10.80 -8.09 23.26
N GLU A 130 11.90 -7.50 22.81
CA GLU A 130 13.18 -7.52 23.56
C GLU A 130 13.36 -6.37 24.58
N SER A 131 12.39 -5.46 24.73
CA SER A 131 12.49 -4.37 25.73
C SER A 131 11.88 -4.69 27.09
N LYS A 132 11.44 -5.94 27.31
CA LYS A 132 10.83 -6.40 28.56
C LYS A 132 11.45 -7.73 29.05
N GLU A 133 12.76 -7.76 29.27
CA GLU A 133 13.38 -8.66 30.27
C GLU A 133 14.48 -7.95 31.05
#